data_AF-A0A929U998-F1
#
_entry.id   AF-A0A929U998-F1
#
_cell.length_a   1.000
_cell.length_b   1.000
_cell.length_c   1.000
_cell.angle_alpha   90.00
_cell.angle_beta   90.00
_cell.angle_gamma   90.00
#
_symmetry.space_group_name_H-M   'P 1'
#
loop_
_entity.id
_entity.type
_entity.pdbx_description
1 polymer ?
#
loop_
_entity_poly.entity_id
_entity_poly.type
_entity_poly.pdbx_seq_one_letter_code
_entity_poly.pdbx_strand_id
1 'polypeptide(L)'
;MNKVVIDIRKNVPLKKMKELERISSDAFHNRGGRVENSSNIPYRFLYSGDENMFCCLQLGVLELEDKTDFLSYVEAWRWIDDEDPQENTDILAAIQPPIM
;
A
#
# COMPACT_ATOMS: atom_id res chain seq x y z
N MET A 1 11.20 -10.83 -4.15
CA MET A 1 9.77 -10.84 -3.73
C MET A 1 9.32 -9.40 -3.58
N ASN A 2 8.13 -9.05 -4.04
CA ASN A 2 7.64 -7.68 -4.03
C ASN A 2 6.71 -7.44 -2.84
N LYS A 3 6.81 -6.25 -2.25
CA LYS A 3 6.00 -5.85 -1.09
C LYS A 3 5.51 -4.42 -1.23
N VAL A 4 4.29 -4.19 -0.78
CA VAL A 4 3.73 -2.87 -0.58
C VAL A 4 3.55 -2.64 0.91
N VAL A 5 4.25 -1.63 1.43
CA VAL A 5 4.21 -1.24 2.84
C VAL A 5 3.54 0.11 2.96
N ILE A 6 2.44 0.16 3.72
CA ILE A 6 1.68 1.38 3.96
C ILE A 6 1.67 1.65 5.46
N ASP A 7 2.32 2.72 5.88
CA ASP A 7 2.28 3.24 7.25
C ASP A 7 1.16 4.29 7.34
N ILE A 8 0.28 4.13 8.32
CA ILE A 8 -0.85 5.03 8.60
C ILE A 8 -0.49 5.92 9.79
N ARG A 9 -0.93 7.18 9.74
CA ARG A 9 -0.69 8.14 10.82
C ARG A 9 -1.21 7.62 12.16
N LYS A 10 -0.38 7.71 13.20
CA LYS A 10 -0.70 7.18 14.55
C LYS A 10 -1.86 7.87 15.28
N ASN A 11 -2.33 9.02 14.78
CA ASN A 11 -3.48 9.74 15.34
C ASN A 11 -4.83 9.28 14.75
N VAL A 12 -4.83 8.30 13.84
CA VAL A 12 -6.05 7.78 13.22
C VAL A 12 -6.86 6.96 14.23
N PRO A 13 -8.17 7.25 14.42
CA PRO A 13 -9.00 6.46 15.33
C PRO A 13 -9.11 4.99 14.89
N LEU A 14 -9.15 4.06 15.87
CA LEU A 14 -9.26 2.62 15.61
C LEU A 14 -10.44 2.22 14.70
N LYS A 15 -11.57 2.93 14.79
CA LYS A 15 -12.72 2.69 13.90
C LYS A 15 -12.36 3.00 12.44
N LYS A 16 -11.63 4.10 12.20
CA LYS A 16 -11.16 4.49 10.87
C LYS A 16 -10.06 3.55 10.39
N MET A 17 -9.19 3.05 11.27
CA MET A 17 -8.19 2.03 10.92
C MET A 17 -8.81 0.78 10.26
N LYS A 18 -9.90 0.26 10.84
CA LYS A 18 -10.62 -0.90 10.25
C LYS A 18 -11.21 -0.60 8.87
N GLU A 19 -11.67 0.63 8.67
CA GLU A 19 -12.18 1.07 7.37
C GLU A 19 -11.04 1.18 6.35
N LEU A 20 -9.91 1.77 6.72
CA LEU A 20 -8.72 1.88 5.86
C LEU A 20 -8.17 0.50 5.49
N GLU A 21 -8.12 -0.44 6.44
CA GLU A 21 -7.68 -1.82 6.17
C GLU A 21 -8.61 -2.53 5.18
N ARG A 22 -9.92 -2.29 5.27
CA ARG A 22 -10.88 -2.83 4.30
C ARG A 22 -10.66 -2.21 2.93
N ILE A 23 -10.50 -0.89 2.85
CA ILE A 23 -10.26 -0.17 1.60
C ILE A 23 -8.98 -0.69 0.92
N SER A 24 -7.89 -0.86 1.67
CA SER A 24 -6.64 -1.40 1.12
C SER A 24 -6.80 -2.87 0.71
N SER A 25 -7.45 -3.69 1.52
CA SER A 25 -7.66 -5.11 1.19
C SER A 25 -8.53 -5.31 -0.05
N ASP A 26 -9.56 -4.48 -0.23
CA ASP A 26 -10.40 -4.49 -1.43
C ASP A 26 -9.57 -4.12 -2.69
N ALA A 27 -8.62 -3.18 -2.58
CA ALA A 27 -7.72 -2.81 -3.69
C ALA A 27 -6.74 -3.94 -4.08
N PHE A 28 -6.21 -4.69 -3.09
CA PHE A 28 -5.32 -5.84 -3.33
C PHE A 28 -6.07 -7.16 -3.60
N HIS A 29 -7.39 -7.10 -3.75
CA HIS A 29 -8.22 -8.17 -4.29
C HIS A 29 -8.81 -7.73 -5.63
N ASN A 30 -8.06 -8.01 -6.70
CA ASN A 30 -8.35 -7.48 -8.02
C ASN A 30 -8.17 -8.55 -9.11
N ARG A 31 -8.28 -8.15 -10.38
CA ARG A 31 -8.17 -9.08 -11.52
C ARG A 31 -6.82 -9.81 -11.62
N GLY A 32 -5.77 -9.29 -10.97
CA GLY A 32 -4.45 -9.92 -10.92
C GLY A 32 -4.34 -10.99 -9.84
N GLY A 33 -5.32 -11.11 -8.94
CA GLY A 33 -5.32 -12.08 -7.85
C GLY A 33 -5.78 -11.47 -6.54
N ARG A 34 -5.36 -12.08 -5.44
CA ARG A 34 -5.71 -11.64 -4.09
C ARG A 34 -4.51 -11.77 -3.18
N VAL A 35 -4.12 -10.65 -2.57
CA VAL A 35 -3.06 -10.58 -1.56
C VAL A 35 -3.65 -10.06 -0.25
N GLU A 36 -3.47 -10.83 0.82
CA GLU A 36 -3.95 -10.46 2.15
C GLU A 36 -2.99 -9.51 2.85
N ASN A 37 -3.53 -8.64 3.71
CA ASN A 37 -2.72 -7.89 4.65
C ASN A 37 -2.08 -8.87 5.67
N SER A 38 -0.76 -8.90 5.73
CA SER A 38 0.01 -9.76 6.64
C SER A 38 0.70 -9.00 7.77
N SER A 39 0.45 -7.69 7.90
CA SER A 39 1.06 -6.87 8.94
C SER A 39 0.58 -7.24 10.33
N ASN A 40 1.52 -7.47 11.25
CA ASN A 40 1.29 -7.58 12.69
C ASN A 40 1.69 -6.30 13.45
N ILE A 41 2.09 -5.25 12.72
CA ILE A 41 2.52 -3.96 13.27
C ILE A 41 1.31 -3.02 13.30
N PRO A 42 0.97 -2.41 14.46
CA PRO A 42 -0.09 -1.43 14.54
C PRO A 42 0.13 -0.28 13.55
N TYR A 43 -0.96 0.19 12.92
CA TYR A 43 -0.92 1.28 11.93
C TYR A 43 -0.07 0.97 10.68
N ARG A 44 0.14 -0.30 10.35
CA ARG A 44 0.81 -0.70 9.12
C ARG A 44 -0.01 -1.73 8.36
N PHE A 45 -0.09 -1.57 7.05
CA PHE A 45 -0.53 -2.61 6.12
C PHE A 45 0.67 -3.13 5.33
N LEU A 46 0.68 -4.45 5.11
CA LEU A 46 1.75 -5.15 4.41
C LEU A 46 1.13 -6.17 3.45
N TYR A 47 1.32 -5.92 2.15
CA TYR A 47 0.94 -6.83 1.08
C TYR A 47 2.23 -7.35 0.44
N SER A 48 2.34 -8.66 0.25
CA SER A 48 3.56 -9.28 -0.28
C SER A 48 3.19 -10.36 -1.28
N GLY A 49 3.95 -10.43 -2.36
CA GLY A 49 3.67 -11.32 -3.48
C GLY A 49 4.94 -11.72 -4.21
N ASP A 50 4.94 -12.95 -4.72
CA ASP A 50 5.95 -13.41 -5.67
C ASP A 50 5.74 -12.78 -7.05
N GLU A 51 6.49 -13.25 -8.05
CA GLU A 51 6.41 -12.76 -9.43
C GLU A 51 4.99 -12.86 -10.01
N ASN A 52 4.23 -13.91 -9.65
CA ASN A 52 2.86 -14.12 -10.14
C ASN A 52 1.89 -13.07 -9.58
N MET A 53 2.19 -12.50 -8.42
CA MET A 53 1.38 -11.48 -7.75
C MET A 53 1.83 -10.06 -8.05
N PHE A 54 2.88 -9.86 -8.84
CA PHE A 54 3.42 -8.54 -9.19
C PHE A 54 2.34 -7.62 -9.78
N CYS A 55 1.60 -8.11 -10.79
CA CYS A 55 0.50 -7.37 -11.40
C CYS A 55 -0.63 -7.07 -10.40
N CYS A 56 -0.91 -7.99 -9.48
CA CYS A 56 -1.92 -7.78 -8.42
C CYS A 56 -1.53 -6.62 -7.51
N LEU A 57 -0.25 -6.57 -7.10
CA LEU A 57 0.29 -5.51 -6.25
C LEU A 57 0.28 -4.16 -6.96
N GLN A 58 0.73 -4.09 -8.23
CA GLN A 58 0.71 -2.85 -9.01
C GLN A 58 -0.72 -2.30 -9.18
N LEU A 59 -1.68 -3.15 -9.52
CA LEU A 59 -3.08 -2.74 -9.65
C LEU A 59 -3.66 -2.24 -8.32
N GLY A 60 -3.31 -2.88 -7.21
CA GLY A 60 -3.74 -2.43 -5.88
C GLY A 60 -3.14 -1.07 -5.49
N VAL A 61 -1.91 -0.78 -5.92
CA VAL A 61 -1.30 0.55 -5.73
C VAL A 61 -2.06 1.61 -6.51
N LEU A 62 -2.30 1.39 -7.81
CA LEU A 62 -3.03 2.34 -8.65
C LEU A 62 -4.47 2.60 -8.13
N GLU A 63 -5.18 1.56 -7.72
CA GLU A 63 -6.54 1.69 -7.17
C GLU A 63 -6.57 2.48 -5.85
N LEU A 64 -5.49 2.43 -5.04
CA LEU A 64 -5.40 3.20 -3.80
C LEU A 64 -4.95 4.65 -4.01
N GLU A 65 -4.14 4.90 -5.04
CA GLU A 65 -3.72 6.24 -5.44
C GLU A 65 -4.93 7.13 -5.75
N ASP A 66 -5.95 6.57 -6.40
CA ASP A 66 -7.20 7.29 -6.73
C ASP A 66 -8.08 7.59 -5.50
N LYS A 67 -7.75 7.05 -4.31
CA LYS A 67 -8.54 7.22 -3.08
C LYS A 67 -7.96 8.32 -2.21
N THR A 68 -8.26 9.59 -2.54
CA THR A 68 -7.81 10.77 -1.77
C THR A 68 -8.12 10.68 -0.28
N ASP A 69 -9.28 10.14 0.08
CA ASP A 69 -9.68 9.93 1.48
C ASP A 69 -8.74 8.96 2.21
N PHE A 70 -8.27 7.91 1.53
CA PHE A 70 -7.27 6.98 2.07
C PHE A 70 -5.91 7.67 2.22
N LEU A 71 -5.45 8.36 1.17
CA LEU A 71 -4.16 9.06 1.13
C LEU A 71 -4.01 10.09 2.26
N SER A 72 -5.10 10.75 2.66
CA SER A 72 -5.08 11.73 3.76
C SER A 72 -4.61 11.17 5.10
N TYR A 73 -4.68 9.85 5.28
CA TYR A 73 -4.27 9.13 6.48
C TYR A 73 -2.91 8.43 6.36
N VAL A 74 -2.33 8.38 5.16
CA VAL A 74 -1.04 7.74 4.93
C VAL A 74 0.08 8.63 5.49
N GLU A 75 1.01 7.99 6.21
CA GLU A 75 2.24 8.59 6.74
C GLU A 75 3.43 8.25 5.84
N ALA A 76 3.52 7.01 5.36
CA ALA A 76 4.50 6.59 4.36
C ALA A 76 3.96 5.45 3.50
N TRP A 77 4.39 5.38 2.24
CA TRP A 77 3.98 4.33 1.32
C TRP A 77 5.17 3.90 0.46
N ARG A 78 5.56 2.63 0.54
CA ARG A 78 6.77 2.12 -0.09
C ARG A 78 6.48 0.86 -0.90
N TRP A 79 7.02 0.82 -2.11
CA TRP A 79 7.27 -0.40 -2.86
C TRP A 79 8.63 -0.94 -2.44
N ILE A 80 8.70 -2.23 -2.10
CA ILE A 80 9.95 -2.91 -1.75
C ILE A 80 10.11 -4.13 -2.66
N ASP A 81 11.18 -4.15 -3.45
CA ASP A 81 11.68 -5.35 -4.11
C ASP A 81 12.86 -5.91 -3.31
N ASP A 82 12.68 -7.10 -2.73
CA ASP A 82 13.75 -7.76 -1.96
C ASP A 82 14.93 -8.21 -2.85
N GLU A 83 14.70 -8.45 -4.14
CA GLU A 83 15.74 -8.94 -5.07
C GLU A 83 16.54 -7.79 -5.70
N ASP A 84 15.87 -6.66 -5.95
CA ASP A 84 16.52 -5.45 -6.49
C ASP A 84 16.23 -4.21 -5.64
N PRO A 85 17.06 -3.92 -4.63
CA PRO A 85 16.88 -2.76 -3.75
C PRO A 85 16.90 -1.41 -4.47
N GLN A 86 17.40 -1.32 -5.71
CA GLN A 86 17.40 -0.09 -6.50
C GLN A 86 16.00 0.26 -7.04
N GLU A 87 15.11 -0.74 -7.16
CA GLU A 87 13.72 -0.58 -7.58
C GLU A 87 12.79 -0.20 -6.41
N ASN A 88 13.31 -0.15 -5.18
CA ASN A 88 12.57 0.33 -4.02
C ASN A 88 12.13 1.78 -4.24
N THR A 89 10.83 2.02 -4.09
CA THR A 89 10.22 3.31 -4.43
C THR A 89 9.40 3.84 -3.27
N ASP A 90 9.59 5.12 -2.92
CA ASP A 90 8.64 5.85 -2.09
C ASP A 90 7.45 6.28 -2.96
N ILE A 91 6.39 5.47 -2.93
CA ILE A 91 5.17 5.68 -3.71
C ILE A 91 4.53 7.01 -3.32
N LEU A 92 4.51 7.35 -2.03
CA LEU A 92 3.85 8.56 -1.56
C LEU A 92 4.56 9.81 -2.11
N ALA A 93 5.89 9.80 -2.17
CA ALA A 93 6.66 10.87 -2.79
C ALA A 93 6.48 10.91 -4.31
N ALA A 94 6.36 9.76 -4.97
CA ALA A 94 6.22 9.66 -6.42
C ALA A 94 4.86 10.19 -6.94
N ILE A 95 3.78 10.01 -6.19
CA ILE A 95 2.42 10.46 -6.57
C ILE A 95 2.15 11.92 -6.17
N GLN A 96 2.99 12.50 -5.32
CA GLN A 96 2.84 13.92 -4.96
C GLN A 96 3.35 14.81 -6.10
N PRO A 97 2.63 15.90 -6.43
CA PRO A 97 3.14 16.87 -7.39
C PRO A 97 4.46 17.46 -6.88
N PRO A 98 5.44 17.74 -7.76
CA PRO A 98 6.66 18.40 -7.35
C PRO A 98 6.31 19.74 -6.69
N ILE A 99 6.93 20.00 -5.53
CA ILE A 99 6.86 21.31 -4.89
C ILE A 99 7.58 22.28 -5.83
N MET A 100 6.81 23.04 -6.61
CA MET A 100 7.31 24.14 -7.45
C MET A 100 7.72 25.34 -6.60
#